data_AF-W1WLH9-F1
#
_entry.id   AF-W1WLH9-F1
#
_cell.length_a   1.000
_cell.length_b   1.000
_cell.length_c   1.000
_cell.angle_alpha   90.00
_cell.angle_beta   90.00
_cell.angle_gamma   90.00
#
_symmetry.space_group_name_H-M   'P 1'
#
loop_
_entity.id
_entity.type
_entity.pdbx_description
1 polymer ?
#
loop_
_entity_poly.entity_id
_entity_poly.type
_entity_poly.pdbx_seq_one_letter_code
_entity_poly.pdbx_strand_id
1 'polypeptide(L)'
;TGFFLENKIPKEVTLDLLERLVEGALDFKPFYKYENLSYVEVPGFEPPFQVREYHHQLHKAFEFRYDYVEKLIGHKNELPQEVLDVLKTLM
;
A
#
# COMPACT_ATOMS: atom_id res chain seq x y z
N THR A 1 13.16 5.78 -9.31
CA THR A 1 11.92 5.02 -9.17
C THR A 1 12.24 3.62 -8.69
N GLY A 2 11.32 3.01 -7.95
CA GLY A 2 11.49 1.66 -7.40
C GLY A 2 11.05 0.57 -8.36
N PHE A 3 10.71 -0.58 -7.78
CA PHE A 3 10.15 -1.74 -8.46
C PHE A 3 8.80 -2.06 -7.85
N PHE A 4 7.91 -2.60 -8.68
CA PHE A 4 6.73 -3.31 -8.23
C PHE A 4 6.95 -4.78 -8.54
N LEU A 5 7.14 -5.59 -7.49
CA LEU A 5 7.65 -6.95 -7.62
C LEU A 5 8.96 -6.93 -8.44
N GLU A 6 9.03 -7.69 -9.53
CA GLU A 6 10.20 -7.73 -10.42
C GLU A 6 10.18 -6.62 -11.50
N ASN A 7 9.08 -5.88 -11.63
CA ASN A 7 8.90 -4.90 -12.70
C ASN A 7 9.42 -3.53 -12.26
N LYS A 8 10.43 -3.01 -12.99
CA LYS A 8 10.93 -1.65 -12.77
C LYS A 8 9.86 -0.64 -13.16
N ILE A 9 9.60 0.33 -12.30
CA ILE A 9 8.64 1.41 -12.59
C ILE A 9 9.36 2.52 -13.38
N PRO A 10 8.97 2.80 -14.64
CA PRO A 10 9.49 3.95 -15.38
C PRO A 10 9.11 5.26 -14.69
N LYS A 11 9.94 6.29 -14.84
CA LYS A 11 9.67 7.61 -14.23
C LYS A 11 8.39 8.24 -14.81
N GLU A 12 8.12 7.98 -16.07
CA GLU A 12 6.97 8.47 -16.84
C GLU A 12 5.66 8.00 -16.20
N VAL A 13 5.60 6.74 -15.76
CA VAL A 13 4.43 6.18 -15.05
C VAL A 13 4.17 6.92 -13.75
N THR A 14 5.22 7.23 -12.99
CA THR A 14 5.07 7.98 -11.73
C THR A 14 4.62 9.42 -11.97
N LEU A 15 5.17 10.08 -12.99
CA LEU A 15 4.80 11.46 -13.34
C LEU A 15 3.35 11.56 -13.84
N ASP A 16 2.91 10.65 -14.72
CA ASP A 16 1.54 10.58 -15.20
C ASP A 16 0.52 10.44 -14.06
N LEU A 17 0.80 9.54 -13.10
CA LEU A 17 -0.06 9.37 -11.92
C LEU A 17 -0.16 10.63 -11.06
N LEU A 18 0.95 11.36 -10.89
CA LEU A 18 0.97 12.60 -10.11
C LEU A 18 0.19 13.72 -10.82
N GLU A 19 0.36 13.86 -12.13
CA GLU A 19 -0.39 14.84 -12.93
C GLU A 19 -1.89 14.57 -12.84
N ARG A 20 -2.31 13.32 -13.10
CA ARG A 20 -3.72 12.92 -13.02
C ARG A 20 -4.29 13.03 -11.61
N LEU A 21 -3.48 12.82 -10.56
CA LEU A 21 -3.91 13.03 -9.17
C LEU A 21 -4.25 14.51 -8.93
N VAL A 22 -3.40 15.43 -9.39
CA VAL A 22 -3.60 16.88 -9.24
C VAL A 22 -4.82 17.35 -10.04
N GLU A 23 -5.04 16.76 -11.22
CA GLU A 23 -6.20 17.05 -12.06
C GLU A 23 -7.50 16.40 -11.56
N GLY A 24 -7.44 15.51 -10.57
CA GLY A 24 -8.60 14.77 -10.08
C GLY A 24 -9.13 13.72 -11.07
N ALA A 25 -8.28 13.26 -12.00
CA ALA A 25 -8.62 12.35 -13.09
C ALA A 25 -8.27 10.87 -12.79
N LEU A 26 -7.92 10.56 -11.55
CA LEU A 26 -7.66 9.18 -11.11
C LEU A 26 -8.96 8.49 -10.71
N ASP A 27 -9.12 7.26 -11.20
CA ASP A 27 -10.19 6.35 -10.79
C ASP A 27 -9.63 5.37 -9.75
N PHE A 28 -10.06 5.53 -8.50
CA PHE A 28 -9.65 4.67 -7.40
C PHE A 28 -10.59 3.48 -7.29
N LYS A 29 -10.03 2.28 -7.44
CA LYS A 29 -10.76 1.02 -7.32
C LYS A 29 -10.48 0.36 -5.97
N PRO A 30 -11.42 -0.41 -5.41
CA PRO A 30 -11.18 -1.19 -4.21
C PRO A 30 -9.95 -2.09 -4.36
N PHE A 31 -9.09 -2.09 -3.34
CA PHE A 31 -7.90 -2.93 -3.32
C PHE A 31 -8.26 -4.29 -2.73
N TYR A 32 -8.64 -5.22 -3.60
CA TYR A 32 -9.10 -6.56 -3.22
C TYR A 32 -10.26 -6.51 -2.21
N LYS A 33 -10.21 -7.29 -1.13
CA LYS A 33 -11.21 -7.39 -0.08
C LYS A 33 -10.91 -6.46 1.11
N TYR A 34 -9.95 -5.55 0.98
CA TYR A 34 -9.59 -4.60 2.03
C TYR A 34 -10.50 -3.38 1.96
N GLU A 35 -11.35 -3.20 2.97
CA GLU A 35 -12.38 -2.15 2.99
C GLU A 35 -11.80 -0.73 2.93
N ASN A 36 -10.63 -0.53 3.56
CA ASN A 36 -10.01 0.79 3.71
C ASN A 36 -8.90 1.08 2.70
N LEU A 37 -8.72 0.21 1.69
CA LEU A 37 -7.66 0.37 0.69
C LEU A 37 -8.25 0.49 -0.71
N SER A 38 -7.67 1.40 -1.47
CA SER A 38 -7.95 1.56 -2.89
C SER A 38 -6.66 1.76 -3.67
N TYR A 39 -6.72 1.51 -4.97
CA TYR A 39 -5.60 1.71 -5.88
C TYR A 39 -6.08 2.19 -7.24
N VAL A 40 -5.15 2.75 -7.99
CA VAL A 40 -5.35 3.06 -9.41
C VAL A 40 -4.75 1.92 -10.21
N GLU A 41 -5.50 1.41 -11.18
CA GLU A 41 -4.96 0.46 -12.14
C GLU A 41 -3.93 1.14 -13.05
N VAL A 42 -2.75 0.54 -13.10
CA VAL A 42 -1.65 0.98 -13.96
C VAL A 42 -1.31 -0.19 -14.89
N PRO A 43 -1.45 -0.03 -16.21
CA PRO A 43 -1.17 -1.09 -17.16
C PRO A 43 0.22 -1.71 -16.98
N GLY A 44 0.29 -3.02 -16.79
CA GLY A 44 1.53 -3.78 -16.58
C GLY A 44 2.04 -3.79 -15.12
N PHE A 45 1.30 -3.18 -14.20
CA PHE A 45 1.59 -3.12 -12.77
C PHE A 45 0.38 -3.55 -11.92
N GLU A 46 -0.45 -4.43 -12.48
CA GLU A 46 -1.63 -4.95 -11.79
C GLU A 46 -1.23 -5.88 -10.64
N PRO A 47 -1.77 -5.68 -9.42
CA PRO A 47 -1.56 -6.61 -8.32
C PRO A 47 -2.07 -8.01 -8.67
N PRO A 48 -1.25 -9.07 -8.49
CA PRO A 48 -1.65 -10.43 -8.80
C PRO A 48 -2.51 -11.01 -7.68
N PHE A 49 -3.72 -10.47 -7.48
CA PHE A 49 -4.65 -10.83 -6.39
C PHE A 49 -5.13 -12.30 -6.41
N GLN A 50 -4.84 -13.07 -7.46
CA GLN A 50 -5.13 -14.51 -7.50
C GLN A 50 -3.96 -15.36 -6.99
N VAL A 51 -2.79 -14.75 -6.74
CA VAL A 51 -1.58 -15.43 -6.29
C VAL A 51 -1.52 -15.42 -4.77
N ARG A 52 -1.57 -16.61 -4.16
CA ARG A 52 -1.50 -16.77 -2.70
C ARG A 52 -0.25 -16.14 -2.09
N GLU A 53 0.90 -16.28 -2.76
CA GLU A 53 2.17 -15.74 -2.26
C GLU A 53 2.16 -14.21 -2.19
N TYR A 54 1.45 -13.53 -3.10
CA TYR A 54 1.31 -12.07 -3.06
C TYR A 54 0.56 -11.63 -1.80
N HIS A 55 -0.54 -12.31 -1.45
CA HIS A 55 -1.27 -12.04 -0.21
C HIS A 55 -0.43 -12.30 1.04
N HIS A 56 0.37 -13.36 1.03
CA HIS A 56 1.29 -13.68 2.13
C HIS A 56 2.34 -12.59 2.34
N GLN A 57 2.92 -12.08 1.25
CA GLN A 57 3.86 -10.95 1.31
C GLN A 57 3.19 -9.68 1.83
N LEU A 58 1.95 -9.41 1.40
CA LEU A 58 1.18 -8.26 1.82
C LEU A 58 0.89 -8.31 3.34
N HIS A 59 0.41 -9.45 3.84
CA HIS A 59 0.15 -9.70 5.26
C HIS A 59 1.41 -9.50 6.10
N LYS A 60 2.52 -10.14 5.72
CA LYS A 60 3.81 -9.97 6.40
C LYS A 60 4.29 -8.53 6.44
N ALA A 61 4.02 -7.77 5.38
CA ALA A 61 4.39 -6.37 5.35
C ALA A 61 3.56 -5.53 6.34
N PHE A 62 2.27 -5.84 6.53
CA PHE A 62 1.44 -5.19 7.54
C PHE A 62 1.86 -5.59 8.97
N GLU A 63 2.11 -6.88 9.23
CA GLU A 63 2.65 -7.36 10.51
C GLU A 63 3.97 -6.64 10.86
N PHE A 64 4.91 -6.56 9.92
CA PHE A 64 6.17 -5.87 10.14
C PHE A 64 5.99 -4.39 10.52
N ARG A 65 5.02 -3.71 9.90
CA ARG A 65 4.70 -2.32 10.22
C ARG A 65 4.02 -2.20 11.58
N TYR A 66 3.11 -3.11 11.90
CA TYR A 66 2.46 -3.17 13.21
C TYR A 66 3.51 -3.33 14.32
N ASP A 67 4.39 -4.32 14.21
CA ASP A 67 5.46 -4.58 15.18
C ASP A 67 6.41 -3.38 15.34
N TYR A 68 6.70 -2.68 14.25
CA TYR A 68 7.53 -1.49 14.29
C TYR A 68 6.84 -0.35 15.05
N VAL A 69 5.58 -0.07 14.73
CA VAL A 69 4.81 1.02 15.38
C VAL A 69 4.55 0.71 16.85
N GLU A 70 4.25 -0.53 17.21
CA GLU A 70 4.04 -0.96 18.59
C GLU A 70 5.27 -0.70 19.46
N LYS A 71 6.48 -0.91 18.92
CA LYS A 71 7.75 -0.59 19.59
C LYS A 71 8.01 0.90 19.79
N LEU A 72 7.22 1.79 19.18
CA LEU A 72 7.36 3.23 19.37
C LEU A 72 6.55 3.76 20.57
N ILE A 73 5.62 2.97 21.12
CA ILE A 73 4.81 3.36 22.27
C ILE A 73 5.71 3.67 23.47
N GLY A 74 5.49 4.82 24.12
CA GLY A 74 6.30 5.29 25.24
C GLY A 74 7.66 5.86 24.84
N HIS A 75 7.92 6.03 23.54
CA HIS A 75 9.15 6.62 23.01
C HIS A 75 8.87 7.91 22.22
N LYS A 76 9.93 8.67 21.91
CA LYS A 76 9.86 9.99 21.27
C LYS A 76 9.02 10.04 19.97
N ASN A 77 8.96 8.93 19.23
CA ASN A 77 8.29 8.83 17.93
C ASN A 77 6.97 8.05 18.01
N GLU A 78 6.36 7.96 19.20
CA GLU A 78 5.04 7.35 19.38
C GLU A 78 4.03 7.94 18.38
N LEU A 79 3.26 7.05 17.74
CA LEU A 79 2.20 7.41 16.81
C LEU A 79 0.83 7.29 17.50
N PRO A 80 -0.20 8.01 17.03
CA PRO A 80 -1.56 7.86 17.54
C PRO A 80 -2.05 6.40 17.52
N GLN A 81 -2.85 6.02 18.52
CA GLN A 81 -3.39 4.65 18.66
C GLN A 81 -4.17 4.18 17.42
N GLU A 82 -4.85 5.09 16.72
CA GLU A 82 -5.60 4.79 15.50
C GLU A 82 -4.74 4.12 14.41
N VAL A 83 -3.41 4.36 14.40
CA VAL A 83 -2.50 3.74 13.44
C VAL A 83 -2.43 2.23 13.65
N LEU A 84 -2.31 1.79 14.90
CA LEU A 84 -2.30 0.37 15.24
C LEU A 84 -3.67 -0.27 15.01
N ASP A 85 -4.74 0.47 15.29
CA ASP A 85 -6.11 -0.01 15.08
C ASP A 85 -6.39 -0.24 13.59
N VAL A 86 -5.99 0.69 12.72
CA VAL A 86 -6.09 0.52 11.26
C VAL A 86 -5.23 -0.64 10.77
N LEU A 87 -3.98 -0.75 11.22
CA LEU A 87 -3.10 -1.86 10.81
C LEU A 87 -3.67 -3.23 11.18
N LYS A 88 -4.33 -3.36 12.34
CA LYS A 88 -5.05 -4.58 12.74
C LYS A 88 -6.20 -4.96 11.80
N THR A 89 -6.82 -4.00 11.11
CA THR A 89 -7.87 -4.30 10.11
C THR A 89 -7.32 -4.86 8.79
N LEU A 90 -5.99 -4.79 8.59
CA LEU A 90 -5.31 -5.18 7.35
C LEU A 90 -4.55 -6.51 7.45
N MET A 91 -4.52 -7.12 8.64
CA MET A 91 -3.94 -8.44 8.93
C MET A 91 -5.07 -9.46 9.04
#